data_AF-A0A816VZN0-F1
#
_entry.id   AF-A0A816VZN0-F1
#
_cell.length_a   1.000
_cell.length_b   1.000
_cell.length_c   1.000
_cell.angle_alpha   90.00
_cell.angle_beta   90.00
_cell.angle_gamma   90.00
#
_symmetry.space_group_name_H-M   'P 1'
#
loop_
_entity.id
_entity.type
_entity.pdbx_description
1 polymer ?
#
loop_
_entity_poly.entity_id
_entity_poly.type
_entity_poly.pdbx_seq_one_letter_code
_entity_poly.pdbx_strand_id
1 'polypeptide(L)'
;MFVNSDAVKVGIDELGKVITENGLETDVGVCLLHKHFDMSDDEILLEIPLDGASKLSPVNRAALKSEILPYMWKMNKHSRWTPLEFTLSTKCMQSKLEKVMRNQAFIQEIGNILTRLQIHDVLGLSLLHREHINSFNSGTLETSDEHGRILTIGALNKHKKCDLHETVQTLWKFGIGKLGEDVCHHCTHCWHGKK
;
A
#
# COMPACT_ATOMS: atom_id res chain seq x y z
N MET A 1 -16.30 4.02 -13.24
CA MET A 1 -16.86 3.03 -12.29
C MET A 1 -17.14 3.80 -11.01
N PHE A 2 -18.40 3.85 -10.55
CA PHE A 2 -18.72 4.55 -9.30
C PHE A 2 -18.30 3.65 -8.13
N VAL A 3 -17.33 4.10 -7.35
CA VAL A 3 -16.93 3.41 -6.12
C VAL A 3 -18.01 3.71 -5.07
N ASN A 4 -18.68 2.67 -4.56
CA ASN A 4 -19.60 2.83 -3.44
C ASN A 4 -18.77 3.14 -2.18
N SER A 5 -18.78 4.41 -1.76
CA SER A 5 -18.00 4.89 -0.61
C SER A 5 -18.35 4.16 0.69
N ASP A 6 -19.62 3.76 0.85
CA ASP A 6 -20.08 3.05 2.04
C ASP A 6 -19.53 1.62 2.06
N ALA A 7 -19.49 0.95 0.91
CA ALA A 7 -18.90 -0.39 0.80
C ALA A 7 -17.39 -0.38 1.07
N VAL A 8 -16.67 0.66 0.62
CA VAL A 8 -15.23 0.82 0.92
C VAL A 8 -15.01 1.01 2.42
N LYS A 9 -15.80 1.88 3.06
CA LYS A 9 -15.68 2.12 4.50
C LYS A 9 -15.96 0.85 5.31
N VAL A 10 -17.06 0.16 5.03
CA VAL A 10 -17.38 -1.13 5.64
C VAL A 10 -16.27 -2.15 5.40
N GLY A 11 -15.72 -2.16 4.18
CA GLY A 11 -14.59 -3.00 3.82
C GLY A 11 -13.36 -2.75 4.68
N ILE A 12 -12.95 -1.49 4.85
CA ILE A 12 -11.80 -1.13 5.70
C ILE A 12 -12.01 -1.61 7.15
N ASP A 13 -13.21 -1.43 7.70
CA ASP A 13 -13.53 -1.84 9.07
C ASP A 13 -13.49 -3.38 9.22
N GLU A 14 -14.11 -4.11 8.29
CA GLU A 14 -14.11 -5.58 8.30
C GLU A 14 -12.71 -6.17 8.10
N LEU A 15 -11.94 -5.64 7.15
CA LEU A 15 -10.56 -6.06 6.89
C LEU A 15 -9.67 -5.79 8.11
N GLY A 16 -9.83 -4.62 8.75
CA GLY A 16 -9.10 -4.25 9.95
C GLY A 16 -9.35 -5.18 11.13
N LYS A 17 -10.60 -5.64 11.28
CA LYS A 17 -10.97 -6.64 12.27
C LYS A 17 -10.23 -7.96 12.02
N VAL A 18 -10.27 -8.47 10.79
CA VAL A 18 -9.59 -9.72 10.40
C VAL A 18 -8.08 -9.64 10.64
N ILE A 19 -7.45 -8.50 10.29
CA ILE A 19 -6.02 -8.26 10.54
C ILE A 19 -5.70 -8.35 12.05
N THR A 20 -6.51 -7.69 12.88
CA THR A 20 -6.32 -7.63 14.33
C THR A 20 -6.57 -9.00 15.00
N GLU A 21 -7.62 -9.71 14.59
CA GLU A 21 -7.95 -11.04 15.12
C GLU A 21 -6.89 -12.10 14.80
N ASN A 22 -6.11 -11.90 13.72
CA ASN A 22 -5.00 -12.76 13.33
C ASN A 22 -3.63 -12.34 13.89
N GLY A 23 -3.53 -11.24 14.66
CA GLY A 23 -2.26 -10.75 15.21
C GLY A 23 -1.25 -10.29 14.14
N LEU A 24 -1.75 -9.69 13.06
CA LEU A 24 -0.97 -9.23 11.90
C LEU A 24 -0.93 -7.70 11.77
N GLU A 25 -1.40 -6.96 12.78
CA GLU A 25 -1.53 -5.50 12.75
C GLU A 25 -0.19 -4.74 12.61
N THR A 26 0.94 -5.38 12.93
CA THR A 26 2.29 -4.83 12.73
C THR A 26 2.96 -5.27 11.43
N ASP A 27 2.31 -6.18 10.69
CA ASP A 27 2.84 -6.79 9.48
C ASP A 27 2.11 -6.32 8.22
N VAL A 28 0.80 -6.06 8.31
CA VAL A 28 -0.04 -5.71 7.16
C VAL A 28 -0.95 -4.52 7.41
N GLY A 29 -1.29 -3.82 6.33
CA GLY A 29 -2.32 -2.82 6.26
C GLY A 29 -3.18 -2.98 5.01
N VAL A 30 -4.28 -2.23 4.95
CA VAL A 30 -5.16 -2.15 3.78
C VAL A 30 -4.74 -0.95 2.96
N CYS A 31 -4.52 -1.11 1.66
CA CYS A 31 -4.11 -0.02 0.78
C CYS A 31 -5.20 0.33 -0.22
N LEU A 32 -5.26 1.61 -0.60
CA LEU A 32 -6.03 2.09 -1.75
C LEU A 32 -5.25 1.75 -3.01
N LEU A 33 -5.89 1.03 -3.92
CA LEU A 33 -5.32 0.75 -5.24
C LEU A 33 -5.40 2.01 -6.08
N HIS A 34 -4.24 2.61 -6.34
CA HIS A 34 -4.10 3.73 -7.26
C HIS A 34 -2.87 3.55 -8.14
N LYS A 35 -2.81 4.30 -9.24
CA LYS A 35 -1.74 4.21 -10.22
C LYS A 35 -0.92 5.50 -10.18
N HIS A 36 0.39 5.37 -9.99
CA HIS A 36 1.31 6.50 -10.07
C HIS A 36 1.83 6.74 -11.50
N PHE A 37 2.07 5.67 -12.27
CA PHE A 37 2.72 5.74 -13.58
C PHE A 37 2.09 4.78 -14.57
N ASP A 38 2.08 5.16 -15.86
CA ASP A 38 1.99 4.17 -16.94
C ASP A 38 3.23 3.28 -16.91
N MET A 39 3.02 1.96 -16.98
CA MET A 39 4.09 0.95 -16.95
C MET A 39 3.90 -0.02 -18.10
N SER A 40 5.01 -0.52 -18.67
CA SER A 40 4.97 -1.64 -19.60
C SER A 40 4.81 -2.98 -18.86
N ASP A 41 4.50 -4.05 -19.60
CA ASP A 41 4.32 -5.39 -19.02
C ASP A 41 5.61 -5.97 -18.41
N ASP A 42 6.78 -5.47 -18.82
CA ASP A 42 8.10 -5.89 -18.32
C ASP A 42 8.61 -5.01 -17.15
N GLU A 43 7.88 -3.94 -16.85
CA GLU A 43 8.19 -3.05 -15.73
C GLU A 43 7.50 -3.51 -14.44
N ILE A 44 8.17 -3.25 -13.33
CA ILE A 44 7.60 -3.33 -11.99
C ILE A 44 7.82 -2.02 -11.26
N LEU A 45 6.95 -1.70 -10.31
CA LEU A 45 7.17 -0.57 -9.41
C LEU A 45 8.04 -1.02 -8.24
N LEU A 46 9.27 -0.49 -8.16
CA LEU A 46 10.24 -0.86 -7.13
C LEU A 46 10.44 0.29 -6.14
N GLU A 47 10.16 0.02 -4.86
CA GLU A 47 10.53 0.84 -3.71
C GLU A 47 11.98 0.56 -3.30
N ILE A 48 12.78 1.63 -3.25
CA ILE A 48 14.15 1.65 -2.77
C ILE A 48 14.20 2.49 -1.49
N PRO A 49 14.49 1.88 -0.33
CA PRO A 49 14.71 2.61 0.91
C PRO A 49 15.91 3.57 0.79
N LEU A 50 15.72 4.79 1.28
CA LEU A 50 16.75 5.83 1.43
C LEU A 50 16.82 6.25 2.92
N ASP A 51 17.81 7.06 3.29
CA ASP A 51 17.91 7.55 4.67
C ASP A 51 16.70 8.44 5.02
N GLY A 52 15.79 7.92 5.86
CA GLY A 52 14.60 8.61 6.33
C GLY A 52 13.50 8.85 5.28
N ALA A 53 13.54 8.15 4.14
CA ALA A 53 12.54 8.21 3.06
C ALA A 53 12.58 6.93 2.20
N SER A 54 11.67 6.81 1.23
CA SER A 54 11.75 5.82 0.15
C SER A 54 11.54 6.49 -1.20
N LYS A 55 12.10 5.88 -2.24
CA LYS A 55 11.87 6.25 -3.63
C LYS A 55 11.25 5.08 -4.38
N LEU A 56 10.15 5.30 -5.08
CA LEU A 56 9.54 4.33 -5.97
C LEU A 56 9.69 4.80 -7.42
N SER A 57 10.02 3.88 -8.31
CA SER A 57 10.06 4.15 -9.75
C SER A 57 9.84 2.85 -10.55
N PRO A 58 9.24 2.93 -11.76
CA PRO A 58 9.20 1.80 -12.67
C PRO A 58 10.61 1.35 -13.06
N VAL A 59 10.87 0.05 -12.99
CA VAL A 59 12.13 -0.56 -13.41
C VAL A 59 11.87 -1.82 -14.23
N ASN A 60 12.72 -2.09 -15.22
CA ASN A 60 12.61 -3.33 -15.97
C ASN A 60 13.01 -4.52 -15.09
N ARG A 61 12.12 -5.49 -14.95
CA ARG A 61 12.33 -6.65 -14.07
C ARG A 61 13.54 -7.48 -14.46
N ALA A 62 13.81 -7.64 -15.76
CA ALA A 62 14.93 -8.43 -16.26
C ALA A 62 16.29 -7.75 -16.03
N ALA A 63 16.31 -6.43 -15.82
CA ALA A 63 17.53 -5.68 -15.53
C ALA A 63 17.96 -5.75 -14.04
N LEU A 64 17.10 -6.27 -13.16
CA LEU A 64 17.38 -6.34 -11.73
C LEU A 64 18.34 -7.49 -11.41
N LYS A 65 19.43 -7.17 -10.71
CA LYS A 65 20.40 -8.13 -10.18
C LYS A 65 20.15 -8.51 -8.73
N SER A 66 19.28 -7.76 -8.05
CA SER A 66 18.94 -7.95 -6.64
C SER A 66 17.68 -8.78 -6.49
N GLU A 67 17.61 -9.57 -5.42
CA GLU A 67 16.37 -10.21 -5.02
C GLU A 67 15.37 -9.14 -4.57
N ILE A 68 14.14 -9.24 -5.08
CA ILE A 68 13.04 -8.34 -4.76
C ILE A 68 11.89 -9.15 -4.18
N LEU A 69 11.11 -8.52 -3.31
CA LEU A 69 9.93 -9.12 -2.71
C LEU A 69 8.71 -8.22 -2.94
N PRO A 70 7.55 -8.80 -3.26
CA PRO A 70 6.32 -8.03 -3.31
C PRO A 70 5.96 -7.57 -1.90
N TYR A 71 5.46 -6.34 -1.79
CA TYR A 71 4.89 -5.82 -0.55
C TYR A 71 3.46 -5.33 -0.72
N MET A 72 2.95 -5.15 -1.95
CA MET A 72 1.56 -4.76 -2.19
C MET A 72 0.91 -5.72 -3.18
N TRP A 73 -0.33 -6.12 -2.91
CA TRP A 73 -1.11 -7.00 -3.77
C TRP A 73 -2.52 -6.48 -3.96
N LYS A 74 -3.04 -6.71 -5.17
CA LYS A 74 -4.47 -6.68 -5.45
C LYS A 74 -5.00 -8.08 -5.64
N MET A 75 -6.30 -8.25 -5.42
CA MET A 75 -7.00 -9.44 -5.80
C MET A 75 -7.84 -9.14 -7.05
N ASN A 76 -7.80 -10.02 -8.04
CA ASN A 76 -8.66 -9.88 -9.21
C ASN A 76 -10.04 -10.51 -8.98
N LYS A 77 -10.97 -10.28 -9.92
CA LYS A 77 -12.31 -10.87 -9.95
C LYS A 77 -12.39 -12.40 -9.91
N HIS A 78 -11.26 -13.09 -10.09
CA HIS A 78 -11.15 -14.56 -10.02
C HIS A 78 -10.50 -15.02 -8.71
N SER A 79 -10.49 -14.17 -7.69
CA SER A 79 -9.90 -14.45 -6.37
C SER A 79 -8.42 -14.81 -6.43
N ARG A 80 -7.69 -14.31 -7.43
CA ARG A 80 -6.23 -14.49 -7.54
C ARG A 80 -5.52 -13.23 -7.10
N TRP A 81 -4.62 -13.39 -6.13
CA TRP A 81 -3.72 -12.34 -5.66
C TRP A 81 -2.61 -12.10 -6.68
N THR A 82 -2.40 -10.83 -7.02
CA THR A 82 -1.37 -10.39 -7.97
C THR A 82 -0.54 -9.29 -7.32
N PRO A 83 0.80 -9.44 -7.25
CA PRO A 83 1.66 -8.41 -6.71
C PRO A 83 1.65 -7.17 -7.61
N LEU A 84 1.71 -5.99 -7.00
CA LEU A 84 1.70 -4.69 -7.67
C LEU A 84 3.00 -3.93 -7.46
N GLU A 85 3.47 -3.90 -6.21
CA GLU A 85 4.65 -3.12 -5.81
C GLU A 85 5.64 -4.02 -5.08
N PHE A 86 6.91 -3.72 -5.29
CA PHE A 86 8.04 -4.55 -4.86
C PHE A 86 9.06 -3.70 -4.12
N THR A 87 9.80 -4.32 -3.21
CA THR A 87 10.93 -3.70 -2.51
C THR A 87 12.14 -4.63 -2.54
N LEU A 88 13.29 -4.14 -2.12
CA LEU A 88 14.49 -4.97 -2.00
C LEU A 88 14.31 -6.03 -0.91
N SER A 89 14.78 -7.25 -1.19
CA SER A 89 14.75 -8.36 -0.23
C SER A 89 15.61 -8.04 1.00
N THR A 90 14.98 -8.12 2.18
CA THR A 90 15.67 -8.03 3.48
C THR A 90 15.18 -9.15 4.36
N LYS A 91 15.96 -9.55 5.37
CA LYS A 91 15.53 -10.58 6.33
C LYS A 91 14.22 -10.24 7.04
N CYS A 92 14.02 -8.95 7.36
CA CYS A 92 12.77 -8.47 7.94
C CYS A 92 11.60 -8.69 6.98
N MET A 93 11.77 -8.28 5.72
CA MET A 93 10.74 -8.45 4.69
C MET A 93 10.41 -9.91 4.40
N GLN A 94 11.42 -10.77 4.30
CA GLN A 94 11.23 -12.21 4.12
C GLN A 94 10.40 -12.79 5.28
N SER A 95 10.76 -12.47 6.52
CA SER A 95 10.04 -12.93 7.71
C SER A 95 8.58 -12.48 7.73
N LYS A 96 8.31 -11.19 7.43
CA LYS A 96 6.94 -10.67 7.35
C LYS A 96 6.12 -11.33 6.26
N LEU A 97 6.70 -11.43 5.05
CA LEU A 97 6.05 -12.08 3.91
C LEU A 97 5.72 -13.54 4.23
N GLU A 98 6.67 -14.30 4.78
CA GLU A 98 6.44 -15.69 5.17
C GLU A 98 5.36 -15.81 6.25
N LYS A 99 5.38 -14.96 7.27
CA LYS A 99 4.36 -14.97 8.33
C LYS A 99 2.96 -14.80 7.75
N VAL A 100 2.79 -13.82 6.86
CA VAL A 100 1.50 -13.52 6.22
C VAL A 100 1.08 -14.65 5.27
N MET A 101 1.99 -15.10 4.40
CA MET A 101 1.67 -16.12 3.38
C MET A 101 1.46 -17.51 3.97
N ARG A 102 1.99 -17.82 5.16
CA ARG A 102 1.68 -19.07 5.87
C ARG A 102 0.27 -19.07 6.49
N ASN A 103 -0.33 -17.90 6.72
CA ASN A 103 -1.69 -17.81 7.25
C ASN A 103 -2.73 -17.85 6.10
N GLN A 104 -2.96 -19.05 5.56
CA GLN A 104 -3.89 -19.25 4.43
C GLN A 104 -5.33 -18.87 4.77
N ALA A 105 -5.77 -19.09 6.02
CA ALA A 105 -7.10 -18.70 6.48
C ALA A 105 -7.30 -17.18 6.40
N PHE A 106 -6.33 -16.41 6.89
CA PHE A 106 -6.31 -14.96 6.78
C PHE A 106 -6.38 -14.48 5.32
N ILE A 107 -5.53 -15.02 4.44
CA ILE A 107 -5.50 -14.62 3.01
C ILE A 107 -6.84 -14.91 2.32
N GLN A 108 -7.45 -16.06 2.62
CA GLN A 108 -8.75 -16.43 2.07
C GLN A 108 -9.87 -15.51 2.59
N GLU A 109 -9.85 -15.18 3.88
CA GLU A 109 -10.87 -14.34 4.52
C GLU A 109 -10.85 -12.90 3.98
N ILE A 110 -9.66 -12.30 3.88
CA ILE A 110 -9.46 -11.00 3.24
C ILE A 110 -10.00 -11.03 1.80
N GLY A 111 -9.66 -12.06 1.03
CA GLY A 111 -10.15 -12.20 -0.35
C GLY A 111 -11.67 -12.36 -0.44
N ASN A 112 -12.29 -13.07 0.51
CA ASN A 112 -13.74 -13.21 0.58
C ASN A 112 -14.43 -11.87 0.86
N ILE A 113 -13.88 -11.04 1.75
CA ILE A 113 -14.41 -9.70 2.06
C ILE A 113 -14.33 -8.79 0.82
N LEU A 114 -13.15 -8.70 0.20
CA LEU A 114 -12.93 -7.89 -1.00
C LEU A 114 -13.85 -8.28 -2.16
N THR A 115 -14.10 -9.59 -2.34
CA THR A 115 -14.99 -10.11 -3.39
C THR A 115 -16.45 -9.83 -3.06
N ARG A 116 -16.90 -10.18 -1.85
CA ARG A 116 -18.31 -10.03 -1.41
C ARG A 116 -18.77 -8.58 -1.48
N LEU A 117 -17.91 -7.64 -1.07
CA LEU A 117 -18.20 -6.21 -1.09
C LEU A 117 -17.94 -5.56 -2.46
N GLN A 118 -17.41 -6.31 -3.43
CA GLN A 118 -17.05 -5.82 -4.77
C GLN A 118 -16.05 -4.64 -4.74
N ILE A 119 -15.13 -4.65 -3.79
CA ILE A 119 -14.12 -3.60 -3.59
C ILE A 119 -12.70 -4.06 -3.95
N HIS A 120 -12.56 -5.22 -4.58
CA HIS A 120 -11.27 -5.82 -4.97
C HIS A 120 -10.48 -5.00 -6.02
N ASP A 121 -11.16 -4.14 -6.79
CA ASP A 121 -10.53 -3.20 -7.72
C ASP A 121 -10.16 -1.86 -7.05
N VAL A 122 -10.52 -1.66 -5.77
CA VAL A 122 -10.31 -0.41 -5.03
C VAL A 122 -9.36 -0.61 -3.86
N LEU A 123 -9.44 -1.72 -3.15
CA LEU A 123 -8.59 -2.01 -1.99
C LEU A 123 -7.69 -3.22 -2.24
N GLY A 124 -6.49 -3.15 -1.67
CA GLY A 124 -5.51 -4.21 -1.66
C GLY A 124 -4.93 -4.46 -0.27
N LEU A 125 -3.96 -5.37 -0.23
CA LEU A 125 -3.19 -5.69 0.98
C LEU A 125 -1.76 -5.17 0.81
N SER A 126 -1.18 -4.57 1.84
CA SER A 126 0.22 -4.14 1.85
C SER A 126 0.95 -4.66 3.08
N LEU A 127 2.19 -5.13 2.93
CA LEU A 127 3.11 -5.32 4.04
C LEU A 127 3.56 -3.96 4.56
N LEU A 128 3.58 -3.82 5.88
CA LEU A 128 4.15 -2.67 6.57
C LEU A 128 5.66 -2.88 6.68
N HIS A 129 6.44 -2.06 5.96
CA HIS A 129 7.89 -2.29 5.83
C HIS A 129 8.75 -1.02 5.82
N ARG A 130 8.14 0.11 6.19
CA ARG A 130 8.77 1.43 6.14
C ARG A 130 9.30 1.88 7.50
N GLU A 131 9.81 0.95 8.31
CA GLU A 131 10.35 1.25 9.64
C GLU A 131 11.56 2.20 9.60
N HIS A 132 12.25 2.30 8.45
CA HIS A 132 13.31 3.26 8.22
C HIS A 132 12.82 4.71 8.09
N ILE A 133 11.52 4.92 7.83
CA ILE A 133 10.93 6.26 7.77
C ILE A 133 10.47 6.64 9.18
N ASN A 134 11.27 7.47 9.84
CA ASN A 134 10.92 8.00 11.15
C ASN A 134 9.74 9.00 11.06
N SER A 135 8.52 8.48 11.15
CA SER A 135 7.28 9.21 10.98
C SER A 135 6.46 9.40 12.25
N PHE A 136 7.03 9.15 13.46
CA PHE A 136 6.35 9.11 14.77
C PHE A 136 4.98 9.81 14.79
N ASN A 137 3.91 9.00 14.79
CA ASN A 137 2.50 9.39 14.88
C ASN A 137 1.93 10.30 13.77
N SER A 138 2.75 10.73 12.81
CA SER A 138 2.32 11.58 11.69
C SER A 138 2.03 10.83 10.40
N GLY A 139 2.48 9.57 10.28
CA GLY A 139 2.34 8.80 9.04
C GLY A 139 3.27 9.27 7.93
N THR A 140 3.10 8.74 6.72
CA THR A 140 3.93 9.09 5.57
C THR A 140 3.18 9.86 4.50
N LEU A 141 3.92 10.66 3.73
CA LEU A 141 3.45 11.43 2.60
C LEU A 141 4.08 10.88 1.32
N GLU A 142 3.22 10.50 0.38
CA GLU A 142 3.62 10.17 -0.99
C GLU A 142 3.58 11.45 -1.85
N THR A 143 4.65 11.75 -2.58
CA THR A 143 4.74 12.87 -3.53
C THR A 143 5.26 12.38 -4.88
N SER A 144 4.55 12.67 -5.95
CA SER A 144 4.88 12.22 -7.32
C SER A 144 5.57 13.32 -8.14
N ASP A 145 6.61 12.94 -8.87
CA ASP A 145 7.17 13.65 -10.03
C ASP A 145 6.84 12.83 -11.28
N GLU A 146 5.79 13.23 -11.99
CA GLU A 146 5.31 12.54 -13.19
C GLU A 146 6.34 12.54 -14.31
N HIS A 147 7.09 13.63 -14.47
CA HIS A 147 8.10 13.75 -15.54
C HIS A 147 9.29 12.83 -15.27
N GLY A 148 9.74 12.78 -14.01
CA GLY A 148 10.79 11.87 -13.58
C GLY A 148 10.34 10.40 -13.48
N ARG A 149 9.03 10.12 -13.50
CA ARG A 149 8.43 8.82 -13.11
C ARG A 149 8.92 8.37 -11.72
N ILE A 150 8.93 9.29 -10.77
CA ILE A 150 9.45 9.08 -9.42
C ILE A 150 8.36 9.38 -8.41
N LEU A 151 8.14 8.47 -7.47
CA LEU A 151 7.37 8.73 -6.27
C LEU A 151 8.32 8.75 -5.08
N THR A 152 8.17 9.73 -4.20
CA THR A 152 8.91 9.82 -2.94
C THR A 152 7.96 9.62 -1.78
N ILE A 153 8.33 8.77 -0.83
CA ILE A 153 7.59 8.54 0.41
C ILE A 153 8.45 9.05 1.57
N GLY A 154 7.94 10.01 2.32
CA GLY A 154 8.65 10.63 3.44
C GLY A 154 7.76 10.79 4.67
N ALA A 155 8.34 11.15 5.81
CA ALA A 155 7.56 11.42 7.02
C ALA A 155 6.71 12.69 6.84
N LEU A 156 5.39 12.61 7.11
CA LEU A 156 4.45 13.71 6.89
C LEU A 156 4.85 14.98 7.63
N ASN A 157 5.34 14.85 8.87
CA ASN A 157 5.77 15.99 9.70
C ASN A 157 6.93 16.83 9.11
N LYS A 158 7.67 16.30 8.14
CA LYS A 158 8.73 17.03 7.43
C LYS A 158 8.16 17.98 6.36
N HIS A 159 6.90 17.81 5.96
CA HIS A 159 6.24 18.59 4.92
C HIS A 159 5.34 19.68 5.52
N LYS A 160 5.95 20.73 6.09
CA LYS A 160 5.27 21.86 6.76
C LYS A 160 4.30 22.68 5.88
N LYS A 161 4.24 22.43 4.57
CA LYS A 161 3.44 23.19 3.59
C LYS A 161 2.44 22.33 2.82
N CYS A 162 2.29 21.05 3.17
CA CYS A 162 1.31 20.18 2.55
C CYS A 162 -0.08 20.56 3.05
N ASP A 163 -0.98 20.98 2.16
CA ASP A 163 -2.38 21.15 2.54
C ASP A 163 -3.01 19.75 2.67
N LEU A 164 -3.36 19.38 3.91
CA LEU A 164 -4.00 18.09 4.19
C LEU A 164 -5.38 17.97 3.53
N HIS A 165 -6.00 19.08 3.12
CA HIS A 165 -7.24 19.03 2.34
C HIS A 165 -7.01 18.57 0.89
N GLU A 166 -5.77 18.58 0.41
CA GLU A 166 -5.37 18.09 -0.92
C GLU A 166 -4.78 16.67 -0.89
N THR A 167 -4.83 15.99 0.26
CA THR A 167 -4.33 14.62 0.39
C THR A 167 -5.45 13.60 0.45
N VAL A 168 -5.14 12.39 -0.01
CA VAL A 168 -6.02 11.23 0.10
C VAL A 168 -5.29 10.18 0.93
N GLN A 169 -5.97 9.56 1.90
CA GLN A 169 -5.42 8.43 2.64
C GLN A 169 -5.29 7.21 1.73
N THR A 170 -4.12 6.59 1.71
CA THR A 170 -3.79 5.48 0.79
C THR A 170 -3.42 4.19 1.51
N LEU A 171 -3.11 4.23 2.80
CA LEU A 171 -2.90 3.03 3.60
C LEU A 171 -3.47 3.19 5.02
N TRP A 172 -4.28 2.21 5.39
CA TRP A 172 -4.88 2.05 6.72
C TRP A 172 -4.11 1.00 7.51
N LYS A 173 -3.67 1.39 8.71
CA LYS A 173 -3.01 0.53 9.71
C LYS A 173 -3.97 0.31 10.87
N PHE A 174 -3.90 -0.86 11.52
CA PHE A 174 -4.82 -1.28 12.57
C PHE A 174 -4.07 -1.55 13.89
N GLY A 175 -4.77 -1.66 15.03
CA GLY A 175 -4.18 -1.97 16.34
C GLY A 175 -4.16 -0.81 17.37
N ILE A 176 -3.68 -1.11 18.58
CA ILE A 176 -3.67 -0.19 19.73
C ILE A 176 -2.58 0.87 19.54
N GLY A 177 -2.99 2.15 19.56
CA GLY A 177 -2.11 3.29 19.30
C GLY A 177 -1.93 3.52 17.80
N LYS A 178 -3.00 4.01 17.13
CA LYS A 178 -3.02 4.36 15.70
C LYS A 178 -1.71 5.04 15.29
N LEU A 179 -0.80 4.27 14.72
CA LEU A 179 0.40 4.79 14.06
C LEU A 179 -0.12 5.56 12.85
N GLY A 180 0.32 6.82 12.69
CA GLY A 180 -0.27 7.78 11.76
C GLY A 180 -0.57 7.23 10.35
N GLU A 181 -1.53 7.88 9.71
CA GLU A 181 -2.08 7.49 8.41
C GLU A 181 -1.12 7.84 7.28
N ASP A 182 -0.96 6.94 6.32
CA ASP A 182 -0.18 7.24 5.12
C ASP A 182 -1.11 7.87 4.08
N VAL A 183 -0.68 9.00 3.54
CA VAL A 183 -1.46 9.86 2.65
C VAL A 183 -0.67 10.21 1.40
N CYS A 184 -1.37 10.44 0.29
CA CYS A 184 -0.79 10.83 -0.99
C CYS A 184 -1.15 12.27 -1.33
N HIS A 185 -0.15 13.07 -1.68
CA HIS A 185 -0.30 14.44 -2.17
C HIS A 185 -0.11 14.44 -3.68
N HIS A 186 -1.07 15.02 -4.40
CA HIS A 186 -1.09 15.06 -5.86
C HIS A 186 -1.24 13.70 -6.54
N CYS A 187 -2.34 13.00 -6.24
CA CYS A 187 -2.84 11.97 -7.12
C CYS A 187 -3.97 12.56 -7.98
N THR A 188 -3.61 13.29 -9.05
CA THR A 188 -4.57 13.75 -10.09
C THR A 188 -5.30 12.57 -10.76
N HIS A 189 -4.77 11.37 -10.60
CA HIS A 189 -5.28 10.09 -11.13
C HIS A 189 -6.18 9.33 -10.15
N CYS A 190 -6.26 9.75 -8.88
CA CYS A 190 -7.12 9.12 -7.89
C CYS A 190 -8.56 9.60 -8.10
N TRP A 191 -9.37 8.82 -8.80
CA TRP A 191 -10.81 9.04 -9.03
C TRP A 191 -11.67 8.87 -7.76
N HIS A 192 -11.12 9.19 -6.60
CA HIS A 192 -11.77 9.07 -5.31
C HIS A 192 -11.90 10.47 -4.69
N GLY A 193 -12.79 11.31 -5.23
CA GLY A 193 -13.10 12.58 -4.54
C GLY A 193 -13.50 13.80 -5.36
N LYS A 194 -13.84 13.72 -6.65
CA LYS A 194 -14.59 14.83 -7.27
C LYS A 194 -16.07 14.65 -6.95
N LYS A 195 -16.54 15.34 -5.90
CA LYS A 195 -17.94 15.72 -5.78
C LYS A 195 -18.32 16.63 -6.94
#